data_AF-A0AAW1YDN9-F1
#
_entry.id   AF-A0AAW1YDN9-F1
#
_cell.length_a   1.000
_cell.length_b   1.000
_cell.length_c   1.000
_cell.angle_alpha   90.00
_cell.angle_beta   90.00
_cell.angle_gamma   90.00
#
_symmetry.space_group_name_H-M   'P 1'
#
loop_
_entity.id
_entity.type
_entity.pdbx_description
1 polymer ?
#
loop_
_entity_poly.entity_id
_entity_poly.type
_entity_poly.pdbx_seq_one_letter_code
_entity_poly.pdbx_strand_id
1 'polypeptide(L)'
;MFLPLLPCTVNSFTSQFPPCQPSCIVVLQEIVDEEDEKLKNLKEEWGHEVYEAVITALLELNECNPSGRYKVEELWNFQQGRKASLTEGIQYLLKQLYSRDAKKRQRN
;
A
#
# COMPACT_ATOMS: atom_id res chain seq x y z
N MET A 1 -3.86 18.89 8.44
CA MET A 1 -2.93 18.04 7.66
C MET A 1 -1.93 17.49 8.64
N PHE A 2 -2.34 16.37 9.25
CA PHE A 2 -1.52 15.36 9.91
C PHE A 2 -0.94 15.73 11.29
N LEU A 3 -1.58 15.21 12.34
CA LEU A 3 -1.08 15.18 13.71
C LEU A 3 -0.06 14.03 13.90
N PRO A 4 1.04 14.23 14.65
CA PRO A 4 1.92 13.15 15.06
C PRO A 4 1.36 12.44 16.30
N LEU A 5 1.46 11.11 16.34
CA LEU A 5 1.15 10.32 17.54
C LEU A 5 2.26 10.47 18.59
N LEU A 6 1.85 10.62 19.86
CA LEU A 6 2.72 10.76 21.04
C LEU A 6 3.52 9.47 21.34
N PRO A 7 4.72 9.57 21.94
CA PRO A 7 5.56 8.41 22.25
C PRO A 7 5.03 7.65 23.47
N CYS A 8 4.84 6.33 23.33
CA CYS A 8 4.54 5.44 24.46
C CYS A 8 5.76 5.36 25.41
N THR A 9 5.51 5.55 26.71
CA THR A 9 6.51 5.45 27.77
C THR A 9 6.87 3.98 28.05
N VAL A 10 8.17 3.73 28.04
CA VAL A 10 8.85 2.46 28.33
C VAL A 10 8.58 1.98 29.76
N ASN A 11 8.25 0.70 29.92
CA ASN A 11 8.45 -0.01 31.17
C ASN A 11 9.20 -1.33 30.95
N SER A 12 10.17 -1.53 31.83
CA SER A 12 11.27 -2.49 31.82
C SER A 12 10.89 -3.97 31.75
N PHE A 13 11.91 -4.76 31.38
CA PHE A 13 12.06 -6.22 31.54
C PHE A 13 11.53 -7.12 30.40
N THR A 14 12.36 -7.30 29.37
CA THR A 14 12.83 -8.63 28.94
C THR A 14 14.07 -8.45 28.04
N SER A 15 15.24 -8.61 28.65
CA SER A 15 16.51 -8.84 27.96
C SER A 15 16.52 -10.30 27.50
N GLN A 16 16.12 -10.60 26.27
CA GLN A 16 16.49 -11.86 25.60
C GLN A 16 16.25 -11.75 24.10
N PHE A 17 17.18 -11.10 23.38
CA PHE A 17 17.20 -10.90 21.93
C PHE A 17 15.93 -10.23 21.35
N PRO A 18 16.02 -9.07 20.68
CA PRO A 18 14.84 -8.54 20.02
C PRO A 18 14.37 -9.61 19.02
N PRO A 19 13.11 -10.08 19.09
CA PRO A 19 12.56 -10.78 17.94
C PRO A 19 12.78 -9.83 16.78
N CYS A 20 13.24 -10.34 15.63
CA CYS A 20 13.21 -9.57 14.39
C CYS A 20 11.78 -9.09 14.25
N GLN A 21 11.51 -7.86 14.72
CA GLN A 21 10.22 -7.23 14.58
C GLN A 21 10.07 -7.19 13.07
N PRO A 22 9.08 -7.89 12.48
CA PRO A 22 8.84 -7.78 11.05
C PRO A 22 8.74 -6.29 10.83
N SER A 23 9.72 -5.74 10.11
CA SER A 23 9.91 -4.30 9.88
C SER A 23 8.57 -3.64 10.03
N CYS A 24 8.34 -2.87 11.11
CA CYS A 24 7.04 -2.26 11.35
C CYS A 24 6.69 -1.56 10.04
N ILE A 25 5.86 -2.20 9.22
CA ILE A 25 5.27 -1.56 8.06
C ILE A 25 4.38 -0.59 8.79
N VAL A 26 4.88 0.63 8.92
CA VAL A 26 4.12 1.73 9.47
C VAL A 26 3.05 1.93 8.43
N VAL A 27 1.93 1.21 8.59
CA VAL A 27 0.70 1.51 7.87
C VAL A 27 0.30 2.85 8.46
N LEU A 28 0.80 3.93 7.86
CA LEU A 28 0.36 5.28 8.17
C LEU A 28 -1.09 5.35 7.73
N GLN A 29 -1.99 5.06 8.67
CA GLN A 29 -3.42 5.21 8.44
C GLN A 29 -3.68 6.72 8.43
N GLU A 30 -3.80 7.32 7.24
CA GLU A 30 -4.17 8.72 7.11
C GLU A 30 -5.63 8.87 7.51
N ILE A 31 -5.90 9.69 8.52
CA ILE A 31 -7.24 10.07 8.94
C ILE A 31 -7.49 11.48 8.42
N VAL A 32 -8.63 11.69 7.76
CA VAL A 32 -9.02 13.02 7.28
C VAL A 32 -9.34 13.89 8.49
N ASP A 33 -8.65 15.02 8.59
CA ASP A 33 -8.85 16.01 9.65
C ASP A 33 -9.79 17.10 9.12
N GLU A 34 -11.05 17.08 9.56
CA GLU A 34 -12.06 18.05 9.17
C GLU A 34 -11.72 19.49 9.61
N GLU A 35 -10.82 19.65 10.58
CA GLU A 35 -10.40 20.96 11.07
C GLU A 35 -9.24 21.58 10.26
N ASP A 36 -8.70 20.86 9.27
CA ASP A 36 -7.63 21.32 8.42
C ASP A 36 -7.98 22.62 7.68
N GLU A 37 -7.10 23.62 7.78
CA GLU A 37 -7.30 24.92 7.12
C GLU A 37 -7.47 24.81 5.61
N LYS A 38 -6.78 23.90 4.92
CA LYS A 38 -6.92 23.78 3.46
C LYS A 38 -8.26 23.18 3.07
N LEU A 39 -8.77 22.22 3.85
CA LEU A 39 -10.12 21.67 3.63
C LEU A 39 -11.21 22.68 3.95
N LYS A 40 -11.05 23.49 5.00
CA LYS A 40 -11.96 24.60 5.32
C LYS A 40 -11.99 25.64 4.20
N ASN A 41 -10.82 26.09 3.74
CA ASN A 41 -10.72 27.04 2.64
C ASN A 41 -11.31 26.47 1.34
N LEU A 42 -11.05 25.19 1.03
CA LEU A 42 -11.63 24.50 -0.12
C LEU A 42 -13.18 24.52 -0.07
N LYS A 43 -13.75 24.25 1.10
CA LYS A 43 -15.19 24.23 1.32
C LYS A 43 -15.82 25.63 1.21
N GLU A 44 -15.13 26.66 1.69
CA GLU A 44 -15.58 28.06 1.55
C GLU A 44 -15.50 28.56 0.10
N GLU A 45 -14.43 28.25 -0.63
CA GLU A 45 -14.23 28.74 -2.00
C GLU A 45 -15.05 27.98 -3.06
N TRP A 46 -15.16 26.65 -2.93
CA TRP A 46 -15.69 25.76 -3.96
C TRP A 46 -16.99 25.04 -3.56
N GLY A 47 -17.42 25.23 -2.32
CA GLY A 47 -18.66 24.65 -1.79
C GLY A 47 -18.55 23.19 -1.34
N HIS A 48 -19.69 22.65 -0.91
CA HIS A 48 -19.78 21.34 -0.27
C HIS A 48 -19.50 20.16 -1.23
N GLU A 49 -19.94 20.26 -2.49
CA GLU A 49 -19.78 19.15 -3.45
C GLU A 49 -18.31 18.85 -3.76
N VAL A 50 -17.49 19.89 -3.92
CA VAL A 50 -16.05 19.73 -4.18
C VAL A 50 -15.34 19.20 -2.94
N TYR A 51 -15.72 19.66 -1.76
CA TYR A 51 -15.20 19.15 -0.48
C TYR A 51 -15.45 17.65 -0.33
N GLU A 52 -16.68 17.19 -0.56
CA GLU A 52 -17.04 15.76 -0.49
C GLU A 52 -16.27 14.92 -1.51
N ALA A 53 -16.14 15.41 -2.74
CA ALA A 53 -15.40 14.71 -3.80
C ALA A 53 -13.92 14.53 -3.42
N VAL A 54 -13.29 15.56 -2.83
CA VAL A 54 -11.89 15.51 -2.40
C VAL A 54 -11.71 14.59 -1.20
N ILE A 55 -12.60 14.63 -0.21
CA ILE A 55 -12.54 13.70 0.94
C ILE A 55 -12.70 12.26 0.49
N THR A 56 -13.68 12.00 -0.37
CA THR A 56 -13.93 10.66 -0.91
C THR A 56 -12.67 10.14 -1.62
N ALA A 57 -12.06 10.94 -2.49
CA ALA A 57 -10.83 10.56 -3.19
C ALA A 57 -9.64 10.31 -2.23
N LEU A 58 -9.51 11.10 -1.15
CA LEU A 58 -8.48 10.90 -0.14
C LEU A 58 -8.69 9.60 0.64
N LEU A 59 -9.93 9.25 0.97
CA LEU A 59 -10.27 7.98 1.62
C LEU A 59 -9.99 6.78 0.71
N GLU A 60 -10.41 6.84 -0.55
CA GLU A 60 -10.15 5.79 -1.55
C GLU A 60 -8.65 5.52 -1.74
N LEU A 61 -7.83 6.58 -1.77
CA LEU A 61 -6.37 6.47 -1.86
C LEU A 61 -5.77 5.78 -0.63
N ASN A 62 -6.27 6.11 0.57
CA ASN A 62 -5.83 5.53 1.83
C ASN A 62 -6.19 4.04 1.93
N GLU A 63 -7.34 3.62 1.38
CA GLU A 63 -7.74 2.21 1.31
C GLU A 63 -6.92 1.40 0.30
N CYS A 64 -6.58 2.00 -0.85
CA CYS A 64 -5.86 1.28 -1.91
C CYS A 64 -4.38 1.07 -1.59
N ASN A 65 -3.68 2.10 -1.09
CA ASN A 65 -2.24 2.02 -0.82
C ASN A 65 -1.79 3.16 0.14
N PRO A 66 -1.99 3.00 1.45
CA PRO A 66 -1.78 4.08 2.43
C PRO A 66 -0.33 4.58 2.47
N SER A 67 0.64 3.70 2.24
CA SER A 67 2.06 4.06 2.25
C SER A 67 2.59 4.55 0.89
N GLY A 68 2.00 4.09 -0.22
CA GLY A 68 2.60 4.25 -1.54
C GLY A 68 1.91 5.23 -2.47
N ARG A 69 0.58 5.42 -2.38
CA ARG A 69 -0.21 6.27 -3.30
C ARG A 69 0.04 6.04 -4.82
N TYR A 70 0.67 4.93 -5.21
CA TYR A 70 0.88 4.54 -6.60
C TYR A 70 -0.15 3.49 -7.02
N LYS A 71 -0.49 3.48 -8.31
CA LYS A 71 -1.31 2.42 -8.91
C LYS A 71 -0.61 1.08 -8.72
N VAL A 72 -1.23 0.18 -7.95
CA VAL A 72 -0.73 -1.18 -7.77
C VAL A 72 -1.13 -1.99 -8.98
N GLU A 73 -0.14 -2.44 -9.76
CA GLU A 73 -0.39 -3.38 -10.85
C GLU A 73 -0.70 -4.75 -10.26
N GLU A 74 -1.83 -5.33 -10.67
CA GLU A 74 -2.25 -6.65 -10.22
C GLU A 74 -2.00 -7.70 -11.30
N LEU A 75 -1.48 -8.86 -10.88
CA LEU A 75 -1.35 -10.00 -11.79
C LEU A 75 -2.74 -10.63 -12.00
N TRP A 76 -3.16 -10.78 -13.25
CA TRP A 76 -4.46 -11.34 -13.59
C TRP A 76 -4.33 -12.73 -14.22
N ASN A 77 -5.16 -13.67 -13.77
CA ASN A 77 -5.29 -14.99 -14.37
C ASN A 77 -6.42 -14.95 -15.41
N PHE A 78 -6.05 -14.74 -16.66
CA PHE A 78 -7.00 -14.68 -17.78
C PHE A 78 -7.78 -15.98 -18.02
N GLN A 79 -7.22 -17.13 -17.63
CA GLN A 79 -7.90 -18.42 -17.82
C GLN A 79 -9.05 -18.59 -16.82
N GLN A 80 -8.88 -18.11 -15.59
CA GLN A 80 -9.88 -18.21 -14.53
C GLN A 80 -10.71 -16.93 -14.37
N GLY A 81 -10.40 -15.87 -15.11
CA GLY A 81 -11.13 -14.59 -15.08
C GLY A 81 -11.05 -13.89 -13.72
N ARG A 82 -9.96 -14.08 -12.96
CA ARG A 82 -9.77 -13.51 -11.62
C ARG A 82 -8.34 -13.06 -11.39
N LYS A 83 -8.11 -12.28 -10.33
CA LYS A 83 -6.77 -11.96 -9.84
C LYS A 83 -5.97 -13.24 -9.61
N ALA A 84 -4.74 -13.27 -10.12
CA ALA A 84 -3.85 -14.42 -10.00
C ALA A 84 -3.41 -14.58 -8.55
N SER A 85 -3.29 -15.82 -8.09
CA SER A 85 -2.74 -16.10 -6.77
C SER A 85 -1.22 -15.95 -6.77
N LEU A 86 -0.63 -15.73 -5.59
CA LEU A 86 0.83 -15.68 -5.44
C LEU A 86 1.50 -16.95 -5.97
N THR A 87 0.90 -18.11 -5.70
CA THR A 87 1.40 -19.41 -6.18
C THR A 87 1.41 -19.47 -7.71
N GLU A 88 0.35 -19.01 -8.37
CA GLU A 88 0.27 -18.94 -9.84
C GLU A 88 1.35 -18.00 -10.41
N GLY A 89 1.57 -16.85 -9.75
CA GLY A 89 2.63 -15.91 -10.13
C GLY A 89 4.03 -16.51 -10.03
N ILE A 90 4.35 -17.21 -8.94
CA ILE A 90 5.65 -17.88 -8.76
C ILE A 90 5.85 -18.98 -9.80
N GLN A 91 4.82 -19.81 -10.04
CA GLN A 91 4.88 -20.86 -11.06
C GLN A 91 5.13 -20.29 -12.46
N TYR A 92 4.48 -19.17 -12.79
CA TYR A 92 4.69 -18.49 -14.06
C TYR A 92 6.14 -17.98 -14.21
N LEU A 93 6.69 -17.34 -13.17
CA LEU A 93 8.08 -16.86 -13.18
C LEU A 93 9.08 -18.00 -13.37
N LEU A 94 8.91 -19.12 -12.63
CA LEU A 94 9.77 -20.29 -12.76
C LEU A 94 9.74 -20.85 -14.19
N LYS A 95 8.56 -20.99 -14.78
CA LYS A 95 8.41 -21.46 -16.18
C LYS A 95 9.15 -20.57 -17.17
N GLN A 96 9.09 -19.24 -16.99
CA GLN A 96 9.80 -18.29 -17.84
C GLN A 96 11.32 -18.43 -17.69
N LEU A 97 11.83 -18.58 -16.47
CA LEU A 97 13.27 -18.77 -16.21
C LEU A 97 13.79 -20.04 -16.88
N TYR A 98 13.14 -21.19 -16.67
CA TYR A 98 13.55 -22.44 -17.30
C TYR A 98 13.52 -22.38 -18.84
N SER A 99 12.50 -21.70 -19.40
CA SER A 99 12.40 -21.51 -20.85
C SER A 99 13.52 -20.62 -21.41
N ARG A 100 13.95 -19.60 -20.66
CA ARG A 100 15.08 -18.74 -21.02
C ARG A 100 16.40 -19.50 -20.97
N ASP A 101 16.60 -20.33 -19.95
CA ASP A 101 17.82 -21.13 -19.78
C ASP A 101 17.96 -22.20 -20.88
N ALA A 102 16.85 -22.86 -21.25
CA ALA A 102 16.84 -23.82 -22.35
C ALA A 102 17.23 -23.16 -23.68
N LYS A 103 16.70 -21.97 -23.97
CA LYS A 103 17.04 -21.20 -25.19
C LYS A 103 18.50 -20.72 -25.19
N LYS A 104 19.07 -20.37 -24.03
CA LYS A 104 20.49 -20.01 -23.91
C LYS A 104 21.39 -21.21 -24.21
N ARG A 105 21.07 -22.39 -23.69
CA ARG A 105 21.83 -23.62 -23.94
C ARG A 105 21.79 -24.07 -25.40
N GLN A 106 20.73 -23.75 -26.13
CA GLN A 106 20.62 -24.01 -27.57
C GLN A 106 21.40 -23.01 -28.45
N ARG A 107 21.82 -21.87 -27.88
CA ARG A 107 22.56 -20.81 -28.59
C ARG A 107 24.08 -20.86 -28.37
N ASN A 108 24.53 -21.68 -27.41
CA ASN A 108 25.94 -21.98 -27.16
C ASN A 108 26.30 -23.34 -27.75
#